data_AF-B1M2S7-F1
#
_entry.id   AF-B1M2S7-F1
#
_cell.length_a   1.000
_cell.length_b   1.000
_cell.length_c   1.000
_cell.angle_alpha   90.00
_cell.angle_beta   90.00
_cell.angle_gamma   90.00
#
_symmetry.space_group_name_H-M   'P 1'
#
loop_
_entity.id
_entity.type
_entity.pdbx_description
1 polymer ?
#
loop_
_entity_poly.entity_id
_entity_poly.type
_entity_poly.pdbx_seq_one_letter_code
_entity_poly.pdbx_strand_id
1 'polypeptide(L)'
;METCRRPVVLVLAPMPAAPVNAGNRRRLLGVCESLTRGGYDIDFAYYEHEDQIYRRFGQEPPTDAIEMAKLFRKTFSIPSPTLIHLKTWSGAFSIDEWCPDEVVNFVEWYFRTHPDTCAIIVNYVFLSRSLEVVPKGVTRVIDTHDRFADRNRQYWPFKSEPNFFYTSRQWEAVGLSRADIVLAIQSEEAEYFRSLSDKHVVLLPPRFPEARQFQDCEQIRTIGFLGHGNDPNLFSISKFAHAWAEKWQNEFPQLIIAGEICKSLNGFESPGVHLLGYVEDIASFYDKVDVVVAPILMGSGLKMKVAEALAMGRPVIGTRIAFAGFDAVHSAHRLNGTGDAVAAVKELSHDSNKLRTLVEASSQLLSRYNVIAAKCETAFISLMPRVPSPRSSGPESDLAQFRQEWHDLKYSTVIEADCLRARQSIGSGKDVLIATEKVSSETALISGYRPNRRRWYAASPRRTSVRDRAVPSLDIAGGSSVNFSPEWVRDRILSRQAREEIIGYFSNVKSDWRSQARLVGIGGVQFTVLALAPSFLVGLQSPTSAFLVRATNSVREIRLSNVISTARPLPVEYKVERPDLRLIPVGLTFLTSTSDTAGDLSIPDEDRDLDVGGSSIMLLSDYLIGRLTIAN
;
A
#
# COMPACT_ATOMS: atom_id res chain seq x y z
N MET A 1 -39.87 -12.24 19.02
CA MET A 1 -38.59 -12.97 18.93
C MET A 1 -37.52 -11.91 18.83
N GLU A 2 -36.81 -11.63 19.93
CA GLU A 2 -35.63 -10.75 19.88
C GLU A 2 -34.61 -11.38 18.93
N THR A 3 -34.25 -10.66 17.88
CA THR A 3 -33.16 -11.05 17.00
C THR A 3 -31.88 -11.03 17.85
N CYS A 4 -31.36 -12.19 18.19
CA CYS A 4 -30.11 -12.30 18.94
C CYS A 4 -28.99 -11.64 18.12
N ARG A 5 -28.58 -10.42 18.50
CA ARG A 5 -27.49 -9.69 17.84
C ARG A 5 -26.21 -10.53 17.90
N ARG A 6 -25.53 -10.69 16.76
CA ARG A 6 -24.24 -11.37 16.69
C ARG A 6 -23.17 -10.53 17.41
N PRO A 7 -22.22 -11.16 18.13
CA PRO A 7 -21.09 -10.45 18.72
C PRO A 7 -20.21 -9.81 17.63
N VAL A 8 -19.71 -8.61 17.90
CA VAL A 8 -18.95 -7.81 16.92
C VAL A 8 -17.46 -7.86 17.23
N VAL A 9 -16.63 -8.04 16.20
CA VAL A 9 -15.17 -7.95 16.28
C VAL A 9 -14.69 -6.80 15.40
N LEU A 10 -13.87 -5.91 15.96
CA LEU A 10 -13.13 -4.92 15.17
C LEU A 10 -11.86 -5.57 14.62
N VAL A 11 -11.62 -5.47 13.32
CA VAL A 11 -10.37 -5.90 12.68
C VAL A 11 -9.63 -4.67 12.17
N LEU A 12 -8.46 -4.38 12.73
CA LEU A 12 -7.59 -3.28 12.34
C LEU A 12 -6.42 -3.80 11.50
N ALA A 13 -6.19 -3.19 10.32
CA ALA A 13 -5.13 -3.63 9.42
C ALA A 13 -4.43 -2.48 8.66
N PRO A 14 -3.11 -2.56 8.41
CA PRO A 14 -2.35 -1.60 7.60
C PRO A 14 -2.39 -1.90 6.08
N MET A 15 -3.12 -2.94 5.67
CA MET A 15 -3.35 -3.34 4.27
C MET A 15 -4.85 -3.37 3.97
N PRO A 16 -5.26 -3.08 2.73
CA PRO A 16 -6.66 -3.18 2.35
C PRO A 16 -7.09 -4.65 2.28
N ALA A 17 -8.38 -4.92 2.51
CA ALA A 17 -8.89 -6.29 2.39
C ALA A 17 -9.17 -6.69 0.94
N ALA A 18 -9.37 -5.72 0.04
CA ALA A 18 -9.58 -5.95 -1.39
C ALA A 18 -8.75 -4.98 -2.25
N PRO A 19 -8.26 -5.42 -3.42
CA PRO A 19 -8.37 -6.75 -4.00
C PRO A 19 -7.48 -7.78 -3.29
N VAL A 20 -7.89 -9.04 -3.34
CA VAL A 20 -7.22 -10.17 -2.65
C VAL A 20 -6.08 -10.72 -3.50
N ASN A 21 -5.10 -9.86 -3.78
CA ASN A 21 -3.98 -10.14 -4.70
C ASN A 21 -2.62 -10.31 -3.98
N ALA A 22 -2.60 -10.29 -2.65
CA ALA A 22 -1.40 -10.48 -1.83
C ALA A 22 -1.68 -11.43 -0.65
N GLY A 23 -0.62 -12.10 -0.18
CA GLY A 23 -0.72 -13.13 0.86
C GLY A 23 -1.25 -12.60 2.20
N ASN A 24 -0.84 -11.39 2.60
CA ASN A 24 -1.35 -10.73 3.80
C ASN A 24 -2.85 -10.38 3.72
N ARG A 25 -3.33 -9.96 2.55
CA ARG A 25 -4.77 -9.69 2.30
C ARG A 25 -5.61 -10.97 2.30
N ARG A 26 -5.08 -12.04 1.70
CA ARG A 26 -5.69 -13.38 1.73
C ARG A 26 -5.74 -13.92 3.17
N ARG A 27 -4.69 -13.70 3.97
CA ARG A 27 -4.65 -14.03 5.39
C ARG A 27 -5.71 -13.26 6.19
N LEU A 28 -5.74 -11.93 6.03
CA LEU A 28 -6.72 -11.05 6.67
C LEU A 28 -8.16 -11.54 6.44
N LEU A 29 -8.52 -11.77 5.18
CA LEU A 29 -9.85 -12.26 4.84
C LEU A 29 -10.11 -13.67 5.36
N GLY A 30 -9.16 -14.59 5.28
CA GLY A 30 -9.32 -15.94 5.81
C GLY A 30 -9.60 -15.98 7.32
N VAL A 31 -9.00 -15.06 8.09
CA VAL A 31 -9.29 -14.89 9.52
C VAL A 31 -10.70 -14.31 9.72
N CYS A 32 -11.06 -13.26 8.97
CA CYS A 32 -12.41 -12.68 9.02
C CYS A 32 -13.49 -13.70 8.66
N GLU A 33 -13.32 -14.49 7.61
CA GLU A 33 -14.24 -15.54 7.20
C GLU A 33 -14.38 -16.63 8.27
N SER A 34 -13.29 -16.97 8.96
CA SER A 34 -13.31 -17.92 10.08
C SER A 34 -14.19 -17.41 11.22
N LEU A 35 -14.09 -16.12 11.55
CA LEU A 35 -14.94 -15.47 12.55
C LEU A 35 -16.40 -15.39 12.08
N THR A 36 -16.65 -15.05 10.82
CA THR A 36 -18.00 -15.05 10.25
C THR A 36 -18.64 -16.43 10.32
N ARG A 37 -17.92 -17.50 9.97
CA ARG A 37 -18.36 -18.90 10.19
C ARG A 37 -18.58 -19.21 11.67
N GLY A 38 -17.75 -18.63 12.53
CA GLY A 38 -17.91 -18.67 13.98
C GLY A 38 -19.13 -17.92 14.51
N GLY A 39 -19.84 -17.13 13.70
CA GLY A 39 -21.05 -16.38 14.08
C GLY A 39 -20.79 -14.96 14.57
N TYR A 40 -19.66 -14.35 14.21
CA TYR A 40 -19.31 -12.97 14.52
C TYR A 40 -19.66 -12.03 13.35
N ASP A 41 -20.07 -10.81 13.69
CA ASP A 41 -20.09 -9.70 12.74
C ASP A 41 -18.74 -8.97 12.78
N ILE A 42 -18.26 -8.52 11.62
CA ILE A 42 -16.93 -7.93 11.48
C ILE A 42 -17.06 -6.47 11.07
N ASP A 43 -16.50 -5.59 11.90
CA ASP A 43 -16.23 -4.21 11.55
C ASP A 43 -14.74 -4.10 11.18
N PHE A 44 -14.42 -3.51 10.04
CA PHE A 44 -13.06 -3.44 9.51
C PHE A 44 -12.53 -2.01 9.49
N ALA A 45 -11.35 -1.80 10.06
CA ALA A 45 -10.64 -0.54 10.04
C ALA A 45 -9.35 -0.67 9.24
N TYR A 46 -9.32 -0.02 8.07
CA TYR A 46 -8.16 0.06 7.22
C TYR A 46 -7.33 1.30 7.56
N TYR A 47 -6.14 1.10 8.11
CA TYR A 47 -5.11 2.13 8.18
C TYR A 47 -4.40 2.22 6.83
N GLU A 48 -4.50 3.36 6.14
CA GLU A 48 -4.00 3.61 4.77
C GLU A 48 -2.46 3.64 4.65
N HIS A 49 -1.77 2.76 5.38
CA HIS A 49 -0.34 2.59 5.40
C HIS A 49 0.18 2.11 4.04
N GLU A 50 -0.36 1.01 3.52
CA GLU A 50 0.09 0.45 2.24
C GLU A 50 -0.14 1.46 1.09
N ASP A 51 -1.29 2.12 1.07
CA ASP A 51 -1.60 3.23 0.15
C ASP A 51 -0.53 4.33 0.17
N GLN A 52 -0.07 4.75 1.35
CA GLN A 52 1.00 5.72 1.48
C GLN A 52 2.30 5.23 0.80
N ILE A 53 2.62 3.93 0.90
CA ILE A 53 3.82 3.36 0.27
C ILE A 53 3.69 3.35 -1.26
N TYR A 54 2.56 2.91 -1.81
CA TYR A 54 2.31 2.96 -3.26
C TYR A 54 2.47 4.39 -3.81
N ARG A 55 1.82 5.36 -3.17
CA ARG A 55 1.90 6.78 -3.56
C ARG A 55 3.32 7.33 -3.53
N ARG A 56 4.15 6.90 -2.56
CA ARG A 56 5.57 7.30 -2.45
C ARG A 56 6.40 6.85 -3.66
N PHE A 57 6.06 5.72 -4.25
CA PHE A 57 6.74 5.20 -5.45
C PHE A 57 6.03 5.61 -6.76
N GLY A 58 5.12 6.59 -6.70
CA GLY A 58 4.39 7.08 -7.88
C GLY A 58 3.40 6.06 -8.44
N GLN A 59 2.93 5.13 -7.61
CA GLN A 59 1.97 4.10 -8.00
C GLN A 59 0.59 4.41 -7.40
N GLU A 60 -0.46 4.15 -8.17
CA GLU A 60 -1.83 4.15 -7.65
C GLU A 60 -2.00 3.00 -6.65
N PRO A 61 -2.53 3.26 -5.44
CA PRO A 61 -2.84 2.19 -4.52
C PRO A 61 -3.83 1.19 -5.11
N PRO A 62 -3.62 -0.11 -4.93
CA PRO A 62 -4.52 -1.12 -5.48
C PRO A 62 -5.86 -1.20 -4.74
N THR A 63 -6.06 -0.43 -3.66
CA THR A 63 -7.21 -0.52 -2.73
C THR A 63 -8.57 -0.43 -3.44
N ASP A 64 -9.38 -1.47 -3.27
CA ASP A 64 -10.75 -1.53 -3.74
C ASP A 64 -11.75 -1.42 -2.58
N ALA A 65 -12.08 -0.20 -2.22
CA ALA A 65 -12.91 0.02 -1.04
C ALA A 65 -14.39 -0.34 -1.24
N ILE A 66 -14.89 -0.42 -2.48
CA ILE A 66 -16.27 -0.86 -2.74
C ILE A 66 -16.39 -2.35 -2.45
N GLU A 67 -15.43 -3.15 -2.93
CA GLU A 67 -15.39 -4.56 -2.56
C GLU A 67 -15.17 -4.71 -1.05
N MET A 68 -14.27 -3.94 -0.43
CA MET A 68 -14.14 -3.96 1.04
C MET A 68 -15.45 -3.65 1.77
N ALA A 69 -16.24 -2.67 1.31
CA ALA A 69 -17.51 -2.31 1.93
C ALA A 69 -18.58 -3.42 1.82
N LYS A 70 -18.44 -4.36 0.87
CA LYS A 70 -19.31 -5.53 0.76
C LYS A 70 -18.90 -6.69 1.69
N LEU A 71 -17.63 -6.73 2.10
CA LEU A 71 -17.06 -7.84 2.86
C LEU A 71 -17.34 -7.73 4.37
N PHE A 72 -17.63 -6.53 4.88
CA PHE A 72 -17.73 -6.25 6.31
C PHE A 72 -19.04 -5.55 6.65
N ARG A 73 -19.49 -5.68 7.89
CA ARG A 73 -20.67 -4.97 8.40
C ARG A 73 -20.44 -3.46 8.35
N LYS A 74 -19.25 -3.02 8.77
CA LYS A 74 -18.78 -1.63 8.65
C LYS A 74 -17.35 -1.61 8.17
N THR A 75 -17.02 -0.59 7.38
CA THR A 75 -15.64 -0.35 6.90
C THR A 75 -15.25 1.09 7.21
N PHE A 76 -14.10 1.27 7.86
CA PHE A 76 -13.53 2.55 8.23
C PHE A 76 -12.18 2.73 7.52
N SER A 77 -11.90 3.95 7.04
CA SER A 77 -10.56 4.35 6.58
C SER A 77 -9.94 5.27 7.62
N ILE A 78 -8.73 4.93 8.07
CA ILE A 78 -7.87 5.73 8.93
C ILE A 78 -6.79 6.34 8.03
N PRO A 79 -6.81 7.66 7.78
CA PRO A 79 -5.79 8.33 6.98
C PRO A 79 -4.40 8.14 7.57
N SER A 80 -3.39 8.07 6.70
CA SER A 80 -1.98 8.04 7.10
C SER A 80 -1.25 9.34 6.71
N PRO A 81 -1.52 10.47 7.37
CA PRO A 81 -0.81 11.72 7.08
C PRO A 81 0.61 11.73 7.64
N THR A 82 0.88 10.93 8.67
CA THR A 82 2.21 10.72 9.25
C THR A 82 3.06 9.85 8.33
N LEU A 83 4.23 10.38 7.94
CA LEU A 83 5.20 9.65 7.12
C LEU A 83 5.83 8.52 7.91
N ILE A 84 5.76 7.31 7.35
CA ILE A 84 6.44 6.15 7.93
C ILE A 84 7.77 5.93 7.23
N HIS A 85 8.83 5.86 8.04
CA HIS A 85 10.18 5.57 7.58
C HIS A 85 10.33 4.07 7.28
N LEU A 86 10.83 3.75 6.09
CA LEU A 86 11.13 2.37 5.67
C LEU A 86 12.52 1.91 6.11
N LYS A 87 13.36 2.84 6.60
CA LYS A 87 14.71 2.58 7.11
C LYS A 87 14.95 3.35 8.40
N THR A 88 15.88 2.87 9.22
CA THR A 88 16.27 3.54 10.46
C THR A 88 17.77 3.44 10.71
N TRP A 89 18.34 4.49 11.31
CA TRP A 89 19.75 4.57 11.68
C TRP A 89 20.07 3.87 13.00
N SER A 90 19.05 3.48 13.77
CA SER A 90 19.19 2.78 15.07
C SER A 90 19.41 1.27 14.93
N GLY A 91 19.53 0.74 13.71
CA GLY A 91 19.74 -0.68 13.43
C GLY A 91 18.51 -1.57 13.62
N ALA A 92 17.43 -1.06 14.23
CA ALA A 92 16.09 -1.67 14.35
C ALA A 92 15.06 -0.60 14.74
N PHE A 93 13.82 -0.72 14.24
CA PHE A 93 12.72 0.16 14.64
C PHE A 93 12.29 -0.11 16.08
N SER A 94 11.84 0.92 16.79
CA SER A 94 11.07 0.71 18.01
C SER A 94 9.70 0.10 17.66
N ILE A 95 9.06 -0.59 18.60
CA ILE A 95 7.80 -1.31 18.31
C ILE A 95 6.65 -0.38 17.90
N ASP A 96 6.70 0.88 18.34
CA ASP A 96 5.63 1.86 18.16
C ASP A 96 5.81 2.76 16.94
N GLU A 97 6.96 2.69 16.27
CA GLU A 97 7.35 3.63 15.22
C GLU A 97 6.45 3.57 13.98
N TRP A 98 5.75 2.45 13.77
CA TRP A 98 4.79 2.24 12.68
C TRP A 98 3.33 2.24 13.15
N CYS A 99 3.06 2.58 14.42
CA CYS A 99 1.71 2.82 14.94
C CYS A 99 1.56 4.31 15.27
N PRO A 100 1.15 5.17 14.33
CA PRO A 100 1.07 6.59 14.62
C PRO A 100 -0.22 6.93 15.39
N ASP A 101 -0.33 8.16 15.92
CA ASP A 101 -1.38 8.54 16.87
C ASP A 101 -2.79 8.46 16.25
N GLU A 102 -2.90 8.61 14.93
CA GLU A 102 -4.16 8.50 14.19
C GLU A 102 -4.81 7.13 14.34
N VAL A 103 -4.00 6.06 14.46
CA VAL A 103 -4.48 4.69 14.68
C VAL A 103 -4.98 4.53 16.12
N VAL A 104 -4.24 5.07 17.10
CA VAL A 104 -4.62 5.01 18.52
C VAL A 104 -5.91 5.79 18.76
N ASN A 105 -5.99 7.01 18.23
CA ASN A 105 -7.16 7.88 18.29
C ASN A 105 -8.40 7.24 17.66
N PHE A 106 -8.24 6.55 16.52
CA PHE A 106 -9.33 5.79 15.92
C PHE A 106 -9.84 4.70 16.85
N VAL A 107 -8.95 3.88 17.43
CA VAL A 107 -9.36 2.76 18.30
C VAL A 107 -10.10 3.29 19.54
N GLU A 108 -9.60 4.37 20.14
CA GLU A 108 -10.28 5.02 21.27
C GLU A 108 -11.68 5.52 20.90
N TRP A 109 -11.81 6.23 19.77
CA TRP A 109 -13.09 6.70 19.25
C TRP A 109 -14.05 5.56 18.93
N TYR A 110 -13.54 4.49 18.31
CA TYR A 110 -14.35 3.36 17.89
C TYR A 110 -14.98 2.69 19.11
N PHE A 111 -14.21 2.38 20.15
CA PHE A 111 -14.75 1.74 21.37
C PHE A 111 -15.68 2.66 22.18
N ARG A 112 -15.50 3.98 22.08
CA ARG A 112 -16.45 4.95 22.66
C ARG A 112 -17.80 4.94 21.94
N THR A 113 -17.81 4.71 20.62
CA THR A 113 -19.01 4.77 19.77
C THR A 113 -19.65 3.41 19.52
N HIS A 114 -18.90 2.32 19.69
CA HIS A 114 -19.31 0.93 19.45
C HIS A 114 -19.08 0.04 20.69
N PRO A 115 -19.74 0.34 21.82
CA PRO A 115 -19.48 -0.31 23.11
C PRO A 115 -19.83 -1.81 23.14
N ASP A 116 -20.63 -2.30 22.20
CA ASP A 116 -21.00 -3.71 22.06
C ASP A 116 -19.89 -4.58 21.42
N THR A 117 -18.79 -3.97 20.98
CA THR A 117 -17.67 -4.71 20.37
C THR A 117 -16.96 -5.56 21.42
N CYS A 118 -16.90 -6.87 21.19
CA CYS A 118 -16.39 -7.84 22.17
C CYS A 118 -14.89 -8.14 22.04
N ALA A 119 -14.31 -7.90 20.85
CA ALA A 119 -12.89 -8.14 20.60
C ALA A 119 -12.33 -7.19 19.54
N ILE A 120 -11.01 -7.02 19.55
CA ILE A 120 -10.24 -6.39 18.49
C ILE A 120 -9.13 -7.34 18.02
N ILE A 121 -8.96 -7.45 16.70
CA ILE A 121 -7.83 -8.11 16.06
C ILE A 121 -6.99 -7.05 15.37
N VAL A 122 -5.73 -6.92 15.80
CA VAL A 122 -4.75 -6.03 15.20
C VAL A 122 -3.82 -6.85 14.30
N ASN A 123 -3.76 -6.49 13.01
CA ASN A 123 -2.86 -7.12 12.06
C ASN A 123 -1.48 -6.45 12.15
N TYR A 124 -0.46 -7.29 12.32
CA TYR A 124 0.93 -6.95 12.57
C TYR A 124 1.21 -6.36 13.96
N VAL A 125 2.28 -6.84 14.59
CA VAL A 125 2.70 -6.44 15.94
C VAL A 125 3.06 -4.95 16.04
N PHE A 126 3.46 -4.32 14.95
CA PHE A 126 3.85 -2.92 14.95
C PHE A 126 2.66 -1.97 15.14
N LEU A 127 1.40 -2.43 15.04
CA LEU A 127 0.21 -1.66 15.41
C LEU A 127 -0.24 -1.91 16.87
N SER A 128 0.51 -2.70 17.64
CA SER A 128 0.12 -3.15 18.99
C SER A 128 -0.11 -2.01 19.98
N ARG A 129 0.51 -0.84 19.82
CA ARG A 129 0.27 0.34 20.68
C ARG A 129 -1.20 0.72 20.75
N SER A 130 -1.94 0.53 19.66
CA SER A 130 -3.39 0.78 19.61
C SER A 130 -4.20 -0.06 20.61
N LEU A 131 -3.63 -1.17 21.12
CA LEU A 131 -4.27 -2.01 22.13
C LEU A 131 -4.28 -1.40 23.54
N GLU A 132 -3.44 -0.39 23.79
CA GLU A 132 -3.33 0.26 25.11
C GLU A 132 -4.59 1.07 25.47
N VAL A 133 -5.29 1.61 24.47
CA VAL A 133 -6.55 2.35 24.65
C VAL A 133 -7.79 1.46 24.61
N VAL A 134 -7.63 0.15 24.40
CA VAL A 134 -8.75 -0.80 24.34
C VAL A 134 -9.33 -1.01 25.74
N PRO A 135 -10.65 -0.88 25.94
CA PRO A 135 -11.27 -1.02 27.26
C PRO A 135 -11.02 -2.39 27.93
N LYS A 136 -11.02 -2.41 29.27
CA LYS A 136 -11.05 -3.67 30.03
C LYS A 136 -12.30 -4.48 29.67
N GLY A 137 -12.14 -5.79 29.48
CA GLY A 137 -13.23 -6.72 29.11
C GLY A 137 -13.34 -7.01 27.61
N VAL A 138 -12.65 -6.24 26.76
CA VAL A 138 -12.53 -6.53 25.32
C VAL A 138 -11.32 -7.42 25.10
N THR A 139 -11.48 -8.53 24.38
CA THR A 139 -10.38 -9.43 24.02
C THR A 139 -9.47 -8.77 22.98
N ARG A 140 -8.16 -8.69 23.28
CA ARG A 140 -7.13 -8.14 22.40
C ARG A 140 -6.41 -9.28 21.69
N VAL A 141 -6.42 -9.28 20.37
CA VAL A 141 -5.76 -10.29 19.55
C VAL A 141 -4.77 -9.62 18.61
N ILE A 142 -3.58 -10.19 18.47
CA ILE A 142 -2.63 -9.82 17.40
C ILE A 142 -2.56 -10.96 16.40
N ASP A 143 -2.87 -10.70 15.12
CA ASP A 143 -2.45 -11.56 14.02
C ASP A 143 -1.06 -11.12 13.56
N THR A 144 -0.04 -11.94 13.80
CA THR A 144 1.35 -11.46 13.68
C THR A 144 1.78 -11.24 12.24
N HIS A 145 1.23 -12.03 11.30
CA HIS A 145 1.63 -12.18 9.88
C HIS A 145 3.07 -12.64 9.64
N ASP A 146 4.01 -12.12 10.43
CA ASP A 146 5.43 -12.33 10.32
C ASP A 146 6.10 -12.27 11.70
N ARG A 147 7.28 -12.89 11.78
CA ARG A 147 8.30 -12.54 12.77
C ARG A 147 9.13 -11.35 12.28
N PHE A 148 9.19 -10.29 13.07
CA PHE A 148 9.90 -9.05 12.76
C PHE A 148 11.25 -8.91 13.44
N ALA A 149 11.47 -9.57 14.58
CA ALA A 149 12.77 -9.46 15.22
C ALA A 149 13.87 -10.11 14.38
N ASP A 150 15.02 -9.44 14.35
CA ASP A 150 16.24 -9.91 13.67
C ASP A 150 16.07 -10.10 12.15
N ARG A 151 15.02 -9.56 11.54
CA ARG A 151 14.80 -9.64 10.09
C ARG A 151 15.94 -9.00 9.30
N ASN A 152 16.49 -7.88 9.79
CA ASN A 152 17.67 -7.23 9.23
C ASN A 152 18.87 -8.18 9.08
N ARG A 153 19.01 -9.18 9.96
CA ARG A 153 20.11 -10.14 9.90
C ARG A 153 20.09 -11.01 8.65
N GLN A 154 18.91 -11.28 8.10
CA GLN A 154 18.74 -12.05 6.86
C GLN A 154 19.29 -11.29 5.63
N TYR A 155 19.39 -9.96 5.73
CA TYR A 155 19.82 -9.09 4.64
C TYR A 155 21.33 -8.76 4.70
N TRP A 156 22.00 -8.98 5.85
CA TRP A 156 23.44 -8.71 6.01
C TRP A 156 24.35 -9.39 4.97
N PRO A 157 24.15 -10.66 4.59
CA PRO A 157 24.97 -11.29 3.55
C PRO A 157 24.93 -10.55 2.20
N PHE A 158 23.91 -9.72 1.99
CA PHE A 158 23.66 -8.96 0.77
C PHE A 158 23.98 -7.47 0.91
N LYS A 159 24.60 -7.05 2.02
CA LYS A 159 24.89 -5.63 2.33
C LYS A 159 23.68 -4.71 2.10
N SER A 160 22.49 -5.20 2.41
CA SER A 160 21.22 -4.52 2.20
C SER A 160 20.44 -4.43 3.51
N GLU A 161 19.41 -3.59 3.54
CA GLU A 161 18.47 -3.48 4.65
C GLU A 161 17.06 -3.90 4.20
N PRO A 162 16.21 -4.41 5.11
CA PRO A 162 14.82 -4.67 4.79
C PRO A 162 14.10 -3.38 4.40
N ASN A 163 13.30 -3.42 3.33
CA ASN A 163 12.43 -2.31 2.93
C ASN A 163 11.05 -2.33 3.61
N PHE A 164 10.90 -3.13 4.67
CA PHE A 164 9.68 -3.29 5.46
C PHE A 164 10.03 -3.36 6.95
N PHE A 165 9.04 -3.28 7.86
CA PHE A 165 9.29 -3.24 9.31
C PHE A 165 10.22 -4.36 9.78
N TYR A 166 11.08 -4.03 10.74
CA TYR A 166 11.95 -4.95 11.46
C TYR A 166 12.29 -4.34 12.83
N THR A 167 12.38 -5.18 13.85
CA THR A 167 12.61 -4.70 15.21
C THR A 167 13.58 -5.61 15.98
N SER A 168 13.78 -5.35 17.28
CA SER A 168 14.55 -6.24 18.16
C SER A 168 13.62 -7.26 18.82
N ARG A 169 14.19 -8.36 19.34
CA ARG A 169 13.40 -9.33 20.12
C ARG A 169 12.73 -8.72 21.35
N GLN A 170 13.40 -7.77 22.01
CA GLN A 170 12.87 -7.07 23.16
C GLN A 170 11.64 -6.24 22.78
N TRP A 171 11.72 -5.49 21.68
CA TRP A 171 10.62 -4.67 21.19
C TRP A 171 9.45 -5.51 20.67
N GLU A 172 9.73 -6.61 19.98
CA GLU A 172 8.69 -7.57 19.56
C GLU A 172 7.97 -8.16 20.78
N ALA A 173 8.70 -8.56 21.83
CA ALA A 173 8.11 -9.02 23.09
C ALA A 173 7.21 -7.98 23.75
N VAL A 174 7.62 -6.69 23.78
CA VAL A 174 6.79 -5.59 24.27
C VAL A 174 5.47 -5.53 23.48
N GLY A 175 5.55 -5.54 22.14
CA GLY A 175 4.35 -5.50 21.31
C GLY A 175 3.41 -6.68 21.51
N LEU A 176 3.95 -7.90 21.61
CA LEU A 176 3.17 -9.11 21.87
C LEU A 176 2.51 -9.11 23.25
N SER A 177 3.14 -8.50 24.26
CA SER A 177 2.61 -8.47 25.63
C SER A 177 1.37 -7.57 25.78
N ARG A 178 1.06 -6.74 24.78
CA ARG A 178 -0.14 -5.89 24.74
C ARG A 178 -1.42 -6.66 24.35
N ALA A 179 -1.30 -7.89 23.89
CA ALA A 179 -2.44 -8.74 23.52
C ALA A 179 -2.80 -9.76 24.61
N ASP A 180 -4.03 -10.27 24.54
CA ASP A 180 -4.47 -11.43 25.30
C ASP A 180 -4.17 -12.73 24.53
N ILE A 181 -4.32 -12.68 23.20
CA ILE A 181 -4.09 -13.79 22.27
C ILE A 181 -3.13 -13.34 21.15
N VAL A 182 -2.14 -14.17 20.84
CA VAL A 182 -1.20 -13.98 19.72
C VAL A 182 -1.43 -15.09 18.70
N LEU A 183 -1.78 -14.76 17.46
CA LEU A 183 -1.96 -15.72 16.39
C LEU A 183 -0.65 -15.89 15.62
N ALA A 184 -0.16 -17.13 15.60
CA ALA A 184 0.97 -17.55 14.76
C ALA A 184 0.47 -18.33 13.55
N ILE A 185 1.17 -18.24 12.42
CA ILE A 185 0.79 -18.96 11.21
C ILE A 185 1.45 -20.34 11.17
N GLN A 186 2.73 -20.42 11.57
CA GLN A 186 3.52 -21.66 11.57
C GLN A 186 3.85 -22.14 12.99
N SER A 187 4.09 -23.44 13.15
CA SER A 187 4.48 -24.05 14.43
C SER A 187 5.75 -23.44 15.02
N GLU A 188 6.77 -23.23 14.18
CA GLU A 188 8.06 -22.67 14.56
C GLU A 188 7.94 -21.21 15.00
N GLU A 189 7.04 -20.45 14.36
CA GLU A 189 6.70 -19.09 14.78
C GLU A 189 5.96 -19.10 16.12
N ALA A 190 5.03 -20.05 16.31
CA ALA A 190 4.30 -20.18 17.57
C ALA A 190 5.25 -20.48 18.75
N GLU A 191 6.18 -21.41 18.57
CA GLU A 191 7.23 -21.70 19.56
C GLU A 191 8.10 -20.49 19.85
N TYR A 192 8.50 -19.76 18.80
CA TYR A 192 9.25 -18.53 18.93
C TYR A 192 8.49 -17.48 19.75
N PHE A 193 7.21 -17.21 19.44
CA PHE A 193 6.43 -16.21 20.17
C PHE A 193 6.18 -16.63 21.63
N ARG A 194 5.99 -17.93 21.92
CA ARG A 194 5.92 -18.45 23.29
C ARG A 194 7.22 -18.24 24.07
N SER A 195 8.36 -18.20 23.39
CA SER A 195 9.65 -17.89 24.03
C SER A 195 9.83 -16.41 24.35
N LEU A 196 9.04 -15.52 23.73
CA LEU A 196 9.11 -14.08 23.93
C LEU A 196 8.06 -13.52 24.91
N SER A 197 6.95 -14.22 25.07
CA SER A 197 5.77 -13.71 25.77
C SER A 197 5.03 -14.83 26.49
N ASP A 198 4.49 -14.52 27.66
CA ASP A 198 3.64 -15.39 28.47
C ASP A 198 2.16 -15.40 28.00
N LYS A 199 1.84 -14.63 26.96
CA LYS A 199 0.50 -14.55 26.37
C LYS A 199 0.10 -15.82 25.64
N HIS A 200 -1.21 -15.98 25.44
CA HIS A 200 -1.76 -17.18 24.82
C HIS A 200 -1.45 -17.20 23.31
N VAL A 201 -0.41 -17.95 22.92
CA VAL A 201 -0.05 -18.12 21.50
C VAL A 201 -0.82 -19.27 20.86
N VAL A 202 -1.65 -18.94 19.88
CA VAL A 202 -2.52 -19.85 19.14
C VAL A 202 -1.98 -20.03 17.72
N LEU A 203 -1.80 -21.28 17.30
CA LEU A 203 -1.50 -21.59 15.90
C LEU A 203 -2.79 -21.48 15.09
N LEU A 204 -2.79 -20.66 14.03
CA LEU A 204 -3.90 -20.49 13.11
C LEU A 204 -3.36 -20.44 11.67
N PRO A 205 -3.12 -21.58 11.02
CA PRO A 205 -2.72 -21.62 9.62
C PRO A 205 -3.91 -21.25 8.71
N PRO A 206 -3.70 -20.62 7.53
CA PRO A 206 -4.76 -20.41 6.56
C PRO A 206 -5.33 -21.75 6.08
N ARG A 207 -6.63 -21.77 5.77
CA ARG A 207 -7.32 -22.95 5.21
C ARG A 207 -7.52 -22.81 3.71
N PHE A 208 -7.56 -23.96 3.04
CA PHE A 208 -7.84 -24.05 1.60
C PHE A 208 -8.93 -25.10 1.37
N PRO A 209 -10.20 -24.83 1.77
CA PRO A 209 -11.28 -25.80 1.68
C PRO A 209 -11.71 -26.07 0.23
N GLU A 210 -11.59 -25.08 -0.65
CA GLU A 210 -11.92 -25.18 -2.08
C GLU A 210 -10.75 -25.75 -2.89
N ALA A 211 -10.27 -26.94 -2.50
CA ALA A 211 -9.19 -27.60 -3.18
C ALA A 211 -9.70 -28.33 -4.45
N ARG A 212 -9.06 -28.07 -5.59
CA ARG A 212 -9.26 -28.83 -6.83
C ARG A 212 -8.66 -30.23 -6.70
N GLN A 213 -9.25 -31.18 -7.43
CA GLN A 213 -8.65 -32.50 -7.58
C GLN A 213 -7.28 -32.37 -8.26
N PHE A 214 -6.29 -33.10 -7.76
CA PHE A 214 -4.99 -33.18 -8.40
C PHE A 214 -5.13 -33.86 -9.76
N GLN A 215 -4.55 -33.25 -10.79
CA GLN A 215 -4.57 -33.80 -12.14
C GLN A 215 -3.50 -34.89 -12.27
N ASP A 216 -3.88 -36.01 -12.88
CA ASP A 216 -2.91 -37.01 -13.32
C ASP A 216 -2.09 -36.41 -14.47
N CYS A 217 -0.78 -36.36 -14.27
CA CYS A 217 0.17 -35.85 -15.26
C CYS A 217 1.13 -36.99 -15.61
N GLU A 218 1.14 -37.40 -16.87
CA GLU A 218 2.07 -38.45 -17.34
C GLU A 218 3.45 -37.88 -17.70
N GLN A 219 3.50 -36.59 -18.03
CA GLN A 219 4.74 -35.89 -18.42
C GLN A 219 4.65 -34.41 -18.08
N ILE A 220 5.71 -33.87 -17.47
CA ILE A 220 5.84 -32.43 -17.24
C ILE A 220 6.21 -31.76 -18.56
N ARG A 221 5.36 -30.87 -19.07
CA ARG A 221 5.64 -30.01 -20.24
C ARG A 221 5.84 -28.56 -19.85
N THR A 222 5.19 -28.13 -18.77
CA THR A 222 5.25 -26.76 -18.30
C THR A 222 5.39 -26.71 -16.78
N ILE A 223 6.38 -25.95 -16.31
CA ILE A 223 6.56 -25.63 -14.90
C ILE A 223 6.18 -24.17 -14.64
N GLY A 224 5.52 -23.91 -13.52
CA GLY A 224 5.01 -22.58 -13.16
C GLY A 224 5.72 -21.96 -11.96
N PHE A 225 5.91 -20.64 -11.98
CA PHE A 225 6.19 -19.84 -10.79
C PHE A 225 5.28 -18.62 -10.74
N LEU A 226 4.55 -18.43 -9.63
CA LEU A 226 3.74 -17.24 -9.36
C LEU A 226 4.40 -16.42 -8.23
N GLY A 227 4.55 -15.11 -8.44
CA GLY A 227 5.18 -14.25 -7.43
C GLY A 227 4.88 -12.76 -7.53
N HIS A 228 4.87 -12.11 -6.37
CA HIS A 228 4.93 -10.66 -6.22
C HIS A 228 6.40 -10.18 -6.21
N GLY A 229 6.65 -8.94 -6.61
CA GLY A 229 7.99 -8.36 -6.86
C GLY A 229 8.81 -7.98 -5.62
N ASN A 230 8.80 -8.80 -4.56
CA ASN A 230 9.63 -8.56 -3.37
C ASN A 230 11.02 -9.22 -3.46
N ASP A 231 11.96 -8.74 -2.64
CA ASP A 231 13.37 -9.16 -2.68
C ASP A 231 13.54 -10.70 -2.57
N PRO A 232 12.87 -11.41 -1.63
CA PRO A 232 13.03 -12.86 -1.51
C PRO A 232 12.57 -13.64 -2.73
N ASN A 233 11.44 -13.24 -3.34
CA ASN A 233 10.93 -13.90 -4.54
C ASN A 233 11.86 -13.63 -5.73
N LEU A 234 12.23 -12.36 -5.95
CA LEU A 234 13.07 -11.93 -7.07
C LEU A 234 14.43 -12.63 -7.05
N PHE A 235 15.08 -12.64 -5.88
CA PHE A 235 16.35 -13.33 -5.70
C PHE A 235 16.26 -14.83 -6.03
N SER A 236 15.21 -15.48 -5.54
CA SER A 236 15.02 -16.92 -5.68
C SER A 236 14.70 -17.32 -7.13
N ILE A 237 13.71 -16.66 -7.76
CA ILE A 237 13.30 -16.99 -9.12
C ILE A 237 14.35 -16.61 -10.15
N SER A 238 15.05 -15.48 -9.96
CA SER A 238 16.11 -15.07 -10.88
C SER A 238 17.22 -16.12 -10.92
N LYS A 239 17.72 -16.58 -9.76
CA LYS A 239 18.74 -17.64 -9.71
C LYS A 239 18.26 -18.95 -10.32
N PHE A 240 17.00 -19.33 -10.08
CA PHE A 240 16.43 -20.53 -10.69
C PHE A 240 16.32 -20.40 -12.21
N ALA A 241 15.77 -19.29 -12.71
CA ALA A 241 15.57 -19.05 -14.13
C ALA A 241 16.89 -19.05 -14.92
N HIS A 242 17.95 -18.43 -14.39
CA HIS A 242 19.28 -18.48 -15.00
C HIS A 242 19.83 -19.93 -15.04
N ALA A 243 19.78 -20.65 -13.92
CA ALA A 243 20.27 -22.04 -13.85
C ALA A 243 19.43 -23.00 -14.71
N TRP A 244 18.14 -22.73 -14.88
CA TRP A 244 17.24 -23.45 -15.76
C TRP A 244 17.63 -23.22 -17.22
N ALA A 245 17.70 -21.95 -17.63
CA ALA A 245 18.04 -21.54 -19.00
C ALA A 245 19.41 -22.06 -19.46
N GLU A 246 20.43 -22.00 -18.60
CA GLU A 246 21.79 -22.47 -18.90
C GLU A 246 21.81 -23.96 -19.31
N LYS A 247 20.90 -24.76 -18.74
CA LYS A 247 20.85 -26.21 -18.94
C LYS A 247 19.62 -26.65 -19.73
N TRP A 248 18.89 -25.71 -20.33
CA TRP A 248 17.63 -25.99 -21.00
C TRP A 248 17.85 -26.57 -22.40
N GLN A 249 16.98 -27.50 -22.80
CA GLN A 249 16.96 -28.17 -24.10
C GLN A 249 15.48 -28.35 -24.51
N ASN A 250 15.21 -28.49 -25.81
CA ASN A 250 13.83 -28.56 -26.33
C ASN A 250 12.96 -29.69 -25.75
N GLU A 251 13.60 -30.75 -25.23
CA GLU A 251 12.93 -31.88 -24.56
C GLU A 251 12.53 -31.58 -23.10
N PHE A 252 13.04 -30.49 -22.51
CA PHE A 252 12.71 -30.09 -21.14
C PHE A 252 11.51 -29.14 -21.09
N PRO A 253 10.80 -29.11 -19.94
CA PRO A 253 9.63 -28.25 -19.75
C PRO A 253 9.89 -26.75 -20.03
N GLN A 254 8.84 -26.03 -20.39
CA GLN A 254 8.85 -24.56 -20.39
C GLN A 254 8.63 -24.02 -18.98
N LEU A 255 9.42 -23.02 -18.56
CA LEU A 255 9.20 -22.28 -17.31
C LEU A 255 8.33 -21.06 -17.59
N ILE A 256 7.13 -21.03 -17.01
CA ILE A 256 6.23 -19.87 -17.05
C ILE A 256 6.31 -19.12 -15.72
N ILE A 257 6.68 -17.84 -15.76
CA ILE A 257 6.72 -16.95 -14.60
C ILE A 257 5.58 -15.94 -14.74
N ALA A 258 4.75 -15.81 -13.70
CA ALA A 258 3.60 -14.92 -13.66
C ALA A 258 3.57 -14.05 -12.40
N GLY A 259 2.85 -12.93 -12.50
CA GLY A 259 2.64 -11.95 -11.44
C GLY A 259 3.45 -10.67 -11.62
N GLU A 260 3.31 -9.75 -10.67
CA GLU A 260 4.00 -8.45 -10.67
C GLU A 260 5.52 -8.58 -10.75
N ILE A 261 6.08 -9.70 -10.27
CA ILE A 261 7.51 -9.98 -10.33
C ILE A 261 8.10 -9.91 -11.74
N CYS A 262 7.30 -10.13 -12.78
CA CYS A 262 7.73 -10.00 -14.17
C CYS A 262 8.18 -8.58 -14.51
N LYS A 263 7.66 -7.54 -13.84
CA LYS A 263 8.13 -6.16 -14.00
C LYS A 263 9.57 -6.00 -13.53
N SER A 264 9.96 -6.69 -12.44
CA SER A 264 11.32 -6.70 -11.91
C SER A 264 12.27 -7.60 -12.70
N LEU A 265 11.73 -8.50 -13.52
CA LEU A 265 12.46 -9.36 -14.46
C LEU A 265 12.41 -8.82 -15.90
N ASN A 266 11.96 -7.58 -16.10
CA ASN A 266 11.78 -7.02 -17.44
C ASN A 266 13.09 -7.08 -18.25
N GLY A 267 13.02 -7.57 -19.48
CA GLY A 267 14.18 -7.81 -20.35
C GLY A 267 14.92 -9.13 -20.11
N PHE A 268 14.46 -9.98 -19.19
CA PHE A 268 14.98 -11.35 -19.07
C PHE A 268 14.46 -12.21 -20.23
N GLU A 269 15.27 -12.33 -21.28
CA GLU A 269 15.03 -13.21 -22.42
C GLU A 269 16.00 -14.39 -22.34
N SER A 270 15.46 -15.61 -22.22
CA SER A 270 16.27 -16.82 -22.12
C SER A 270 15.52 -18.04 -22.63
N PRO A 271 16.21 -19.02 -23.25
CA PRO A 271 15.60 -20.25 -23.71
C PRO A 271 14.87 -20.98 -22.58
N GLY A 272 13.69 -21.52 -22.87
CA GLY A 272 12.92 -22.29 -21.90
C GLY A 272 12.23 -21.47 -20.81
N VAL A 273 12.25 -20.13 -20.88
CA VAL A 273 11.64 -19.22 -19.90
C VAL A 273 10.69 -18.23 -20.57
N HIS A 274 9.47 -18.13 -20.05
CA HIS A 274 8.43 -17.24 -20.53
C HIS A 274 7.87 -16.38 -19.39
N LEU A 275 7.94 -15.06 -19.53
CA LEU A 275 7.32 -14.11 -18.61
C LEU A 275 5.89 -13.81 -19.08
N LEU A 276 4.89 -14.29 -18.34
CA LEU A 276 3.47 -14.10 -18.67
C LEU A 276 2.96 -12.70 -18.28
N GLY A 277 3.66 -12.02 -17.37
CA GLY A 277 3.21 -10.74 -16.80
C GLY A 277 2.17 -10.91 -15.68
N TYR A 278 1.43 -9.85 -15.40
CA TYR A 278 0.34 -9.86 -14.41
C TYR A 278 -0.84 -10.69 -14.93
N VAL A 279 -1.46 -11.48 -14.05
CA VAL A 279 -2.61 -12.34 -14.38
C VAL A 279 -3.78 -11.95 -13.49
N GLU A 280 -4.92 -11.63 -14.10
CA GLU A 280 -6.14 -11.23 -13.38
C GLU A 280 -6.82 -12.41 -12.69
N ASP A 281 -6.84 -13.58 -13.34
CA ASP A 281 -7.34 -14.83 -12.77
C ASP A 281 -6.20 -15.82 -12.53
N ILE A 282 -5.86 -16.01 -11.26
CA ILE A 282 -4.81 -16.94 -10.83
C ILE A 282 -5.16 -18.38 -11.22
N ALA A 283 -6.44 -18.74 -11.32
CA ALA A 283 -6.83 -20.09 -11.75
C ALA A 283 -6.38 -20.38 -13.18
N SER A 284 -6.58 -19.44 -14.09
CA SER A 284 -6.12 -19.54 -15.49
C SER A 284 -4.60 -19.76 -15.63
N PHE A 285 -3.80 -19.30 -14.67
CA PHE A 285 -2.38 -19.59 -14.63
C PHE A 285 -2.12 -21.03 -14.21
N TYR A 286 -2.72 -21.48 -13.10
CA TYR A 286 -2.53 -22.84 -12.62
C TYR A 286 -3.08 -23.88 -13.60
N ASP A 287 -4.09 -23.55 -14.41
CA ASP A 287 -4.62 -24.45 -15.44
C ASP A 287 -3.65 -24.69 -16.62
N LYS A 288 -2.61 -23.85 -16.75
CA LYS A 288 -1.60 -23.95 -17.83
C LYS A 288 -0.28 -24.61 -17.40
N VAL A 289 -0.14 -24.99 -16.13
CA VAL A 289 1.11 -25.54 -15.59
C VAL A 289 0.89 -26.93 -15.06
N ASP A 290 1.83 -27.84 -15.32
CA ASP A 290 1.75 -29.23 -14.84
C ASP A 290 2.26 -29.32 -13.40
N VAL A 291 3.34 -28.60 -13.10
CA VAL A 291 4.02 -28.58 -11.81
C VAL A 291 4.40 -27.16 -11.44
N VAL A 292 4.30 -26.80 -10.16
CA VAL A 292 4.76 -25.50 -9.67
C VAL A 292 6.13 -25.65 -9.04
N VAL A 293 7.06 -24.75 -9.39
CA VAL A 293 8.37 -24.67 -8.74
C VAL A 293 8.38 -23.56 -7.69
N ALA A 294 8.88 -23.87 -6.50
CA ALA A 294 9.08 -22.94 -5.39
C ALA A 294 10.55 -22.96 -4.94
N PRO A 295 11.49 -22.41 -5.75
CA PRO A 295 12.93 -22.47 -5.49
C PRO A 295 13.38 -21.43 -4.46
N ILE A 296 12.67 -21.31 -3.34
CA ILE A 296 12.84 -20.21 -2.39
C ILE A 296 14.15 -20.35 -1.61
N LEU A 297 15.02 -19.34 -1.69
CA LEU A 297 16.34 -19.36 -1.05
C LEU A 297 16.42 -18.52 0.23
N MET A 298 15.42 -17.67 0.46
CA MET A 298 15.37 -16.77 1.61
C MET A 298 13.94 -16.31 1.92
N GLY A 299 13.77 -15.67 3.07
CA GLY A 299 12.52 -15.09 3.55
C GLY A 299 11.78 -15.98 4.54
N SER A 300 11.03 -15.37 5.45
CA SER A 300 10.25 -16.01 6.51
C SER A 300 8.79 -16.27 6.11
N GLY A 301 8.03 -16.89 7.02
CA GLY A 301 6.59 -17.08 6.90
C GLY A 301 6.17 -18.17 5.91
N LEU A 302 4.88 -18.51 5.97
CA LEU A 302 4.26 -19.51 5.12
C LEU A 302 4.25 -19.06 3.66
N LYS A 303 4.78 -19.89 2.76
CA LYS A 303 4.77 -19.56 1.33
C LYS A 303 3.40 -19.85 0.75
N MET A 304 2.56 -18.81 0.73
CA MET A 304 1.20 -18.87 0.20
C MET A 304 1.11 -19.53 -1.19
N LYS A 305 2.07 -19.26 -2.08
CA LYS A 305 2.15 -19.89 -3.42
C LYS A 305 2.24 -21.42 -3.39
N VAL A 306 2.82 -22.01 -2.35
CA VAL A 306 2.88 -23.48 -2.19
C VAL A 306 1.49 -23.99 -1.85
N ALA A 307 0.84 -23.40 -0.83
CA ALA A 307 -0.51 -23.80 -0.46
C ALA A 307 -1.54 -23.57 -1.58
N GLU A 308 -1.42 -22.45 -2.30
CA GLU A 308 -2.28 -22.14 -3.46
C GLU A 308 -2.09 -23.13 -4.60
N ALA A 309 -0.84 -23.46 -4.96
CA ALA A 309 -0.57 -24.47 -5.98
C ALA A 309 -1.16 -25.83 -5.61
N LEU A 310 -0.96 -26.26 -4.36
CA LEU A 310 -1.54 -27.50 -3.85
C LEU A 310 -3.08 -27.45 -3.89
N ALA A 311 -3.68 -26.37 -3.42
CA ALA A 311 -5.13 -26.17 -3.46
C ALA A 311 -5.69 -26.14 -4.89
N MET A 312 -4.88 -25.74 -5.87
CA MET A 312 -5.24 -25.75 -7.28
C MET A 312 -4.98 -27.09 -7.97
N GLY A 313 -4.66 -28.14 -7.19
CA GLY A 313 -4.44 -29.49 -7.69
C GLY A 313 -3.11 -29.66 -8.42
N ARG A 314 -2.13 -28.78 -8.16
CA ARG A 314 -0.81 -28.82 -8.80
C ARG A 314 0.25 -29.35 -7.83
N PRO A 315 1.02 -30.39 -8.22
CA PRO A 315 2.18 -30.79 -7.45
C PRO A 315 3.21 -29.66 -7.39
N VAL A 316 3.96 -29.62 -6.29
CA VAL A 316 4.95 -28.56 -6.04
C VAL A 316 6.34 -29.18 -5.86
N ILE A 317 7.34 -28.63 -6.53
CA ILE A 317 8.76 -28.92 -6.31
C ILE A 317 9.39 -27.70 -5.66
N GLY A 318 10.08 -27.85 -4.54
CA GLY A 318 10.60 -26.69 -3.83
C GLY A 318 11.66 -27.01 -2.78
N THR A 319 12.27 -25.93 -2.30
CA THR A 319 13.28 -26.00 -1.24
C THR A 319 12.64 -26.25 0.12
N ARG A 320 13.45 -26.68 1.10
CA ARG A 320 13.01 -26.77 2.51
C ARG A 320 12.43 -25.46 3.03
N ILE A 321 13.00 -24.33 2.60
CA ILE A 321 12.51 -22.98 2.98
C ILE A 321 11.12 -22.73 2.40
N ALA A 322 10.83 -23.24 1.19
CA ALA A 322 9.51 -23.09 0.58
C ALA A 322 8.42 -23.85 1.35
N PHE A 323 8.78 -25.01 1.90
CA PHE A 323 7.87 -25.89 2.64
C PHE A 323 7.91 -25.68 4.17
N ALA A 324 8.57 -24.63 4.67
CA ALA A 324 8.47 -24.27 6.08
C ALA A 324 6.99 -24.09 6.48
N GLY A 325 6.58 -24.64 7.62
CA GLY A 325 5.18 -24.67 8.07
C GLY A 325 4.29 -25.72 7.39
N PHE A 326 4.85 -26.56 6.51
CA PHE A 326 4.17 -27.72 5.94
C PHE A 326 4.86 -29.00 6.41
N ASP A 327 4.08 -30.02 6.79
CA ASP A 327 4.60 -31.34 7.17
C ASP A 327 4.92 -32.21 5.94
N ALA A 328 5.86 -31.70 5.13
CA ALA A 328 6.24 -32.27 3.85
C ALA A 328 7.30 -33.36 4.01
N VAL A 329 7.04 -34.54 3.43
CA VAL A 329 7.88 -35.73 3.57
C VAL A 329 8.61 -36.13 2.29
N HIS A 330 8.10 -35.72 1.12
CA HIS A 330 8.68 -36.08 -0.17
C HIS A 330 9.99 -35.34 -0.43
N SER A 331 10.96 -35.99 -1.09
CA SER A 331 12.29 -35.41 -1.35
C SER A 331 12.22 -34.12 -2.18
N ALA A 332 11.34 -34.08 -3.18
CA ALA A 332 11.09 -32.90 -4.02
C ALA A 332 10.50 -31.69 -3.25
N HIS A 333 10.05 -31.86 -2.00
CA HIS A 333 9.58 -30.78 -1.13
C HIS A 333 10.69 -30.26 -0.19
N ARG A 334 11.88 -30.87 -0.23
CA ARG A 334 12.93 -30.67 0.78
C ARG A 334 14.31 -30.41 0.18
N LEU A 335 14.33 -29.74 -0.97
CA LEU A 335 15.55 -29.43 -1.72
C LEU A 335 16.38 -28.34 -1.04
N ASN A 336 17.70 -28.32 -1.26
CA ASN A 336 18.60 -27.37 -0.57
C ASN A 336 18.87 -26.09 -1.37
N GLY A 337 18.54 -26.06 -2.66
CA GLY A 337 18.76 -24.89 -3.50
C GLY A 337 18.24 -25.05 -4.92
N THR A 338 18.58 -24.07 -5.78
CA THR A 338 18.12 -24.03 -7.17
C THR A 338 18.68 -25.16 -8.01
N GLY A 339 19.94 -25.57 -7.80
CA GLY A 339 20.55 -26.70 -8.51
C GLY A 339 19.79 -28.01 -8.29
N ASP A 340 19.46 -28.33 -7.04
CA ASP A 340 18.65 -29.49 -6.67
C ASP A 340 17.24 -29.42 -7.31
N ALA A 341 16.65 -28.22 -7.38
CA ALA A 341 15.35 -28.00 -8.01
C ALA A 341 15.39 -28.25 -9.53
N VAL A 342 16.43 -27.77 -10.22
CA VAL A 342 16.64 -28.05 -11.65
C VAL A 342 16.78 -29.56 -11.88
N ALA A 343 17.59 -30.24 -11.05
CA ALA A 343 17.80 -31.68 -11.15
C ALA A 343 16.50 -32.47 -10.92
N ALA A 344 15.74 -32.11 -9.88
CA ALA A 344 14.47 -32.74 -9.55
C ALA A 344 13.44 -32.58 -10.68
N VAL A 345 13.30 -31.38 -11.26
CA VAL A 345 12.39 -31.16 -12.39
C VAL A 345 12.77 -32.04 -13.57
N LYS A 346 14.06 -32.12 -13.92
CA LYS A 346 14.54 -32.97 -15.03
C LYS A 346 14.31 -34.45 -14.79
N GLU A 347 14.55 -34.92 -13.57
CA GLU A 347 14.30 -36.32 -13.20
C GLU A 347 12.80 -36.65 -13.32
N LEU A 348 11.94 -35.80 -12.75
CA LEU A 348 10.49 -36.00 -12.75
C LEU A 348 9.85 -35.83 -14.12
N SER A 349 10.46 -35.07 -15.04
CA SER A 349 9.94 -34.92 -16.40
C SER A 349 10.13 -36.17 -17.27
N HIS A 350 10.98 -37.12 -16.86
CA HIS A 350 11.29 -38.35 -17.59
C HIS A 350 10.79 -39.62 -16.89
N ASP A 351 10.26 -39.52 -15.67
CA ASP A 351 9.82 -40.67 -14.86
C ASP A 351 8.40 -40.46 -14.34
N SER A 352 7.43 -41.01 -15.06
CA SER A 352 6.00 -40.89 -14.74
C SER A 352 5.62 -41.54 -13.41
N ASN A 353 6.37 -42.56 -12.94
CA ASN A 353 6.12 -43.19 -11.64
C ASN A 353 6.56 -42.26 -10.49
N LYS A 354 7.71 -41.61 -10.62
CA LYS A 354 8.16 -40.61 -9.64
C LYS A 354 7.24 -39.39 -9.64
N LEU A 355 6.76 -38.97 -10.82
CA LEU A 355 5.78 -37.89 -10.92
C LEU A 355 4.46 -38.23 -10.22
N ARG A 356 3.93 -39.45 -10.42
CA ARG A 356 2.74 -39.92 -9.70
C ARG A 356 2.96 -39.92 -8.18
N THR A 357 4.12 -40.37 -7.72
CA THR A 357 4.49 -40.34 -6.29
C THR A 357 4.50 -38.92 -5.73
N LEU A 358 4.99 -37.93 -6.51
CA LEU A 358 4.96 -36.53 -6.14
C LEU A 358 3.53 -35.97 -6.08
N VAL A 359 2.66 -36.33 -7.03
CA VAL A 359 1.25 -35.91 -7.06
C VAL A 359 0.52 -36.44 -5.83
N GLU A 360 0.67 -37.73 -5.52
CA GLU A 360 0.09 -38.36 -4.33
C GLU A 360 0.60 -37.69 -3.04
N ALA A 361 1.91 -37.47 -2.92
CA ALA A 361 2.49 -36.81 -1.76
C ALA A 361 1.99 -35.37 -1.58
N SER A 362 1.81 -34.63 -2.68
CA SER A 362 1.29 -33.26 -2.68
C SER A 362 -0.19 -33.21 -2.24
N SER A 363 -1.01 -34.15 -2.73
CA SER A 363 -2.41 -34.28 -2.34
C SER A 363 -2.57 -34.65 -0.86
N GLN A 364 -1.79 -35.63 -0.38
CA GLN A 364 -1.80 -36.03 1.03
C GLN A 364 -1.31 -34.89 1.95
N LEU A 365 -0.30 -34.14 1.52
CA LEU A 365 0.21 -32.98 2.25
C LEU A 365 -0.87 -31.93 2.47
N LEU A 366 -1.57 -31.53 1.41
CA LEU A 366 -2.68 -30.58 1.50
C LEU A 366 -3.79 -31.08 2.43
N SER A 367 -4.15 -32.35 2.31
CA SER A 367 -5.19 -32.98 3.12
C SER A 367 -4.85 -32.93 4.61
N ARG A 368 -3.62 -33.35 4.99
CA ARG A 368 -3.15 -33.27 6.39
C ARG A 368 -3.10 -31.83 6.88
N TYR A 369 -2.57 -30.92 6.06
CA TYR A 369 -2.48 -29.50 6.38
C TYR A 369 -3.87 -28.89 6.68
N ASN A 370 -4.87 -29.14 5.83
CA ASN A 370 -6.23 -28.62 6.01
C ASN A 370 -6.92 -29.19 7.27
N VAL A 371 -6.66 -30.45 7.63
CA VAL A 371 -7.18 -31.05 8.88
C VAL A 371 -6.59 -30.33 10.10
N ILE A 372 -5.28 -30.06 10.10
CA ILE A 372 -4.62 -29.32 11.18
C ILE A 372 -5.18 -27.89 11.25
N ALA A 373 -5.25 -27.20 10.11
CA ALA A 373 -5.76 -25.84 10.04
C ALA A 373 -7.22 -25.72 10.52
N ALA A 374 -8.08 -26.69 10.22
CA ALA A 374 -9.47 -26.71 10.70
C ALA A 374 -9.57 -26.92 12.22
N LYS A 375 -8.72 -27.77 12.80
CA LYS A 375 -8.63 -27.94 14.27
C LYS A 375 -8.16 -26.65 14.95
N CYS A 376 -7.13 -26.02 14.39
CA CYS A 376 -6.63 -24.72 14.82
C CYS A 376 -7.69 -23.62 14.76
N GLU A 377 -8.45 -23.52 13.66
CA GLU A 377 -9.58 -22.57 13.56
C GLU A 377 -10.62 -22.82 14.64
N THR A 378 -11.02 -24.08 14.86
CA THR A 378 -12.00 -24.43 15.90
C THR A 378 -11.52 -24.03 17.29
N ALA A 379 -10.24 -24.25 17.59
CA ALA A 379 -9.62 -23.85 18.85
C ALA A 379 -9.62 -22.33 19.01
N PHE A 380 -9.23 -21.58 17.98
CA PHE A 380 -9.25 -20.11 17.99
C PHE A 380 -10.66 -19.56 18.22
N ILE A 381 -11.66 -20.02 17.46
CA ILE A 381 -13.05 -19.57 17.61
C ILE A 381 -13.62 -19.88 19.00
N SER A 382 -13.18 -20.97 19.62
CA SER A 382 -13.61 -21.34 20.98
C SER A 382 -13.05 -20.42 22.06
N LEU A 383 -11.96 -19.70 21.78
CA LEU A 383 -11.37 -18.70 22.68
C LEU A 383 -12.02 -17.32 22.55
N MET A 384 -12.74 -17.06 21.46
CA MET A 384 -13.36 -15.76 21.21
C MET A 384 -14.62 -15.58 22.08
N PRO A 385 -14.84 -14.38 22.66
CA PRO A 385 -15.98 -14.13 23.53
C PRO A 385 -17.32 -14.19 22.76
N ARG A 386 -18.38 -14.74 23.35
CA ARG A 386 -19.69 -14.92 22.70
C ARG A 386 -20.76 -13.90 23.12
N VAL A 387 -20.58 -13.28 24.28
CA VAL A 387 -21.54 -12.33 24.86
C VAL A 387 -20.91 -10.94 24.85
N PRO A 388 -21.62 -9.90 24.37
CA PRO A 388 -21.17 -8.51 24.51
C PRO A 388 -21.01 -8.18 26.00
N SER A 389 -19.94 -7.45 26.37
CA SER A 389 -19.93 -6.81 27.69
C SER A 389 -21.00 -5.71 27.70
N PRO A 390 -21.95 -5.69 28.65
CA PRO A 390 -23.06 -4.74 28.61
C PRO A 390 -22.54 -3.31 28.86
N ARG A 391 -22.54 -2.48 27.81
CA ARG A 391 -22.33 -1.03 27.89
C ARG A 391 -23.24 -0.33 26.88
N SER A 392 -23.88 0.75 27.33
CA SER A 392 -24.98 1.43 26.63
C SER A 392 -24.65 1.85 25.20
N SER A 393 -25.49 1.43 24.26
CA SER A 393 -25.40 1.67 22.81
C SER A 393 -25.47 3.15 22.43
N GLY A 394 -24.54 3.60 21.59
CA GLY A 394 -24.67 4.85 20.82
C GLY A 394 -25.43 4.64 19.51
N PRO A 395 -25.94 5.71 18.88
CA PRO A 395 -26.76 5.61 17.68
C PRO A 395 -25.97 5.09 16.48
N GLU A 396 -26.60 4.22 15.69
CA GLU A 396 -26.08 3.76 14.39
C GLU A 396 -26.07 4.93 13.39
N SER A 397 -24.93 5.16 12.73
CA SER A 397 -24.84 6.16 11.67
C SER A 397 -25.23 5.55 10.33
N ASP A 398 -26.24 6.14 9.69
CA ASP A 398 -26.63 5.83 8.32
C ASP A 398 -25.47 6.04 7.34
N LEU A 399 -25.32 5.08 6.43
CA LEU A 399 -24.48 5.20 5.25
C LEU A 399 -25.02 6.35 4.39
N ALA A 400 -24.28 7.46 4.35
CA ALA A 400 -24.68 8.63 3.56
C ALA A 400 -24.77 8.28 2.06
N GLN A 401 -25.83 8.78 1.42
CA GLN A 401 -26.05 8.69 -0.02
C GLN A 401 -24.88 9.34 -0.77
N PHE A 402 -24.42 8.69 -1.85
CA PHE A 402 -23.39 9.23 -2.75
C PHE A 402 -23.79 10.59 -3.31
N ARG A 403 -23.00 11.64 -3.05
CA ARG A 403 -23.15 12.97 -3.65
C ARG A 403 -22.09 13.20 -4.73
N GLN A 404 -22.51 13.83 -5.81
CA GLN A 404 -21.64 14.29 -6.90
C GLN A 404 -22.03 15.70 -7.31
N GLU A 405 -21.04 16.58 -7.42
CA GLU A 405 -21.19 17.95 -7.86
C GLU A 405 -20.23 18.23 -9.03
N TRP A 406 -20.68 19.03 -9.99
CA TRP A 406 -19.93 19.33 -11.21
C TRP A 406 -19.63 20.83 -11.26
N HIS A 407 -18.37 21.15 -11.45
CA HIS A 407 -17.84 22.52 -11.48
C HIS A 407 -17.18 22.75 -12.85
N ASP A 408 -17.90 23.38 -13.77
CA ASP A 408 -17.39 23.66 -15.12
C ASP A 408 -16.37 24.82 -15.08
N LEU A 409 -15.14 24.55 -15.54
CA LEU A 409 -14.08 25.54 -15.81
C LEU A 409 -13.99 25.81 -17.33
N LYS A 410 -13.10 26.70 -17.78
CA LYS A 410 -12.99 27.07 -19.20
C LYS A 410 -12.39 25.96 -20.04
N TYR A 411 -11.38 25.27 -19.50
CA TYR A 411 -10.62 24.22 -20.21
C TYR A 411 -10.84 22.81 -19.63
N SER A 412 -11.56 22.68 -18.52
CA SER A 412 -11.86 21.39 -17.88
C SER A 412 -13.16 21.45 -17.09
N THR A 413 -13.71 20.30 -16.70
CA THR A 413 -14.76 20.23 -15.68
C THR A 413 -14.17 19.54 -14.46
N VAL A 414 -14.23 20.19 -13.29
CA VAL A 414 -13.87 19.59 -12.00
C VAL A 414 -15.10 18.89 -11.43
N ILE A 415 -14.93 17.64 -11.01
CA ILE A 415 -16.01 16.80 -10.52
C ILE A 415 -15.71 16.49 -9.07
N GLU A 416 -16.51 17.01 -8.15
CA GLU A 416 -16.44 16.68 -6.73
C GLU A 416 -17.33 15.46 -6.47
N ALA A 417 -16.77 14.44 -5.81
CA ALA A 417 -17.51 13.24 -5.48
C ALA A 417 -17.11 12.70 -4.11
N ASP A 418 -18.11 12.28 -3.33
CA ASP A 418 -17.91 11.46 -2.13
C ASP A 418 -17.69 10.00 -2.57
N CYS A 419 -16.48 9.67 -3.01
CA CYS A 419 -16.19 8.34 -3.55
C CYS A 419 -14.80 7.80 -3.19
N LEU A 420 -14.68 6.48 -3.26
CA LEU A 420 -13.49 5.74 -2.85
C LEU A 420 -12.61 5.25 -4.01
N ARG A 421 -13.17 5.06 -5.20
CA ARG A 421 -12.42 4.56 -6.36
C ARG A 421 -11.97 5.73 -7.25
N ALA A 422 -10.84 5.59 -7.93
CA ALA A 422 -10.68 6.25 -9.23
C ALA A 422 -11.91 5.86 -10.06
N ARG A 423 -12.68 6.85 -10.51
CA ARG A 423 -13.97 6.61 -11.14
C ARG A 423 -13.77 5.64 -12.32
N GLN A 424 -14.45 4.49 -12.34
CA GLN A 424 -14.66 3.78 -13.61
C GLN A 424 -15.48 4.75 -14.48
N SER A 425 -14.92 5.13 -15.62
CA SER A 425 -15.41 6.18 -16.53
C SER A 425 -16.94 6.28 -16.56
N ILE A 426 -17.50 7.32 -15.95
CA ILE A 426 -18.89 7.71 -16.24
C ILE A 426 -18.81 8.68 -17.42
N GLY A 427 -18.77 8.12 -18.62
CA GLY A 427 -18.68 8.85 -19.88
C GLY A 427 -17.71 8.20 -20.88
N SER A 428 -17.70 8.70 -22.11
CA SER A 428 -16.88 8.21 -23.22
C SER A 428 -15.39 8.64 -23.14
N GLY A 429 -14.82 8.86 -21.94
CA GLY A 429 -13.48 9.41 -21.74
C GLY A 429 -12.81 9.04 -20.40
N LYS A 430 -11.47 9.20 -20.35
CA LYS A 430 -10.61 8.97 -19.16
C LYS A 430 -10.62 10.23 -18.27
N ASP A 431 -11.47 10.26 -17.23
CA ASP A 431 -11.40 11.29 -16.17
C ASP A 431 -10.06 11.15 -15.42
N VAL A 432 -9.38 12.27 -15.10
CA VAL A 432 -8.09 12.29 -14.41
C VAL A 432 -8.29 12.68 -12.95
N LEU A 433 -7.82 11.89 -11.98
CA LEU A 433 -7.88 12.28 -10.57
C LEU A 433 -6.99 13.51 -10.34
N ILE A 434 -7.55 14.56 -9.75
CA ILE A 434 -6.82 15.81 -9.46
C ILE A 434 -6.36 15.84 -8.01
N ALA A 435 -7.28 15.61 -7.07
CA ALA A 435 -7.02 15.76 -5.65
C ALA A 435 -7.92 14.84 -4.81
N THR A 436 -7.46 14.51 -3.61
CA THR A 436 -8.23 13.79 -2.59
C THR A 436 -8.20 14.57 -1.28
N GLU A 437 -9.34 14.64 -0.59
CA GLU A 437 -9.46 15.30 0.70
C GLU A 437 -8.58 14.62 1.74
N LYS A 438 -7.78 15.42 2.44
CA LYS A 438 -6.97 15.01 3.58
C LYS A 438 -7.66 15.50 4.85
N VAL A 439 -8.45 14.61 5.44
CA VAL A 439 -9.12 14.79 6.72
C VAL A 439 -8.11 14.54 7.84
N SER A 440 -7.93 15.50 8.76
CA SER A 440 -7.11 15.29 9.95
C SER A 440 -7.80 14.32 10.91
N SER A 441 -7.02 13.66 11.77
CA SER A 441 -7.60 12.80 12.82
C SER A 441 -8.51 13.57 13.77
N GLU A 442 -8.17 14.82 14.09
CA GLU A 442 -9.03 15.68 14.92
C GLU A 442 -10.38 15.94 14.25
N THR A 443 -10.40 16.28 12.96
CA THR A 443 -11.64 16.45 12.21
C THR A 443 -12.41 15.13 12.11
N ALA A 444 -11.74 14.01 11.87
CA ALA A 444 -12.36 12.69 11.80
C ALA A 444 -12.94 12.23 13.16
N LEU A 445 -12.32 12.61 14.28
CA LEU A 445 -12.85 12.36 15.61
C LEU A 445 -14.17 13.09 15.86
N ILE A 446 -14.31 14.31 15.31
CA ILE A 446 -15.51 15.14 15.44
C ILE A 446 -16.61 14.69 14.47
N SER A 447 -16.29 14.50 13.18
CA SER A 447 -17.26 14.22 12.11
C SER A 447 -17.50 12.73 11.83
N GLY A 448 -16.71 11.87 12.47
CA GLY A 448 -16.69 10.41 12.30
C GLY A 448 -15.69 9.95 11.23
N TYR A 449 -15.02 8.82 11.48
CA TYR A 449 -14.20 8.15 10.47
C TYR A 449 -15.11 7.54 9.42
N ARG A 450 -15.12 8.10 8.20
CA ARG A 450 -15.91 7.57 7.08
C ARG A 450 -15.05 6.74 6.13
N PRO A 451 -15.63 5.78 5.40
CA PRO A 451 -14.92 5.12 4.31
C PRO A 451 -14.73 6.10 3.14
N ASN A 452 -15.75 6.86 2.75
CA ASN A 452 -15.67 7.81 1.62
C ASN A 452 -14.86 9.08 1.98
N ARG A 453 -14.17 9.64 0.98
CA ARG A 453 -13.50 10.95 1.02
C ARG A 453 -14.01 11.79 -0.13
N ARG A 454 -14.01 13.11 0.02
CA ARG A 454 -14.19 14.00 -1.12
C ARG A 454 -13.01 13.88 -2.06
N ARG A 455 -13.28 13.70 -3.34
CA ARG A 455 -12.29 13.62 -4.41
C ARG A 455 -12.68 14.53 -5.55
N TRP A 456 -11.67 15.03 -6.25
CA TRP A 456 -11.84 15.92 -7.40
C TRP A 456 -11.23 15.30 -8.64
N TYR A 457 -11.97 15.26 -9.75
CA TYR A 457 -11.52 14.74 -11.03
C TYR A 457 -11.59 15.82 -12.12
N ALA A 458 -10.65 15.80 -13.06
CA ALA A 458 -10.67 16.60 -14.28
C ALA A 458 -11.28 15.77 -15.41
N ALA A 459 -12.33 16.29 -16.03
CA ALA A 459 -12.88 15.75 -17.25
C ALA A 459 -12.83 16.79 -18.38
N SER A 460 -13.02 16.34 -19.62
CA SER A 460 -13.23 17.24 -20.76
C SER A 460 -14.39 18.20 -20.47
N PRO A 461 -14.27 19.49 -20.84
CA PRO A 461 -15.26 20.50 -20.51
C PRO A 461 -16.62 20.14 -21.13
N ARG A 462 -17.66 20.11 -20.29
CA ARG A 462 -19.04 19.77 -20.74
C ARG A 462 -19.70 20.87 -21.57
N ARG A 463 -19.22 22.11 -21.43
CA ARG A 463 -19.75 23.31 -22.11
C ARG A 463 -18.58 24.13 -22.66
N THR A 464 -18.59 24.38 -23.96
CA THR A 464 -17.54 25.15 -24.66
C THR A 464 -17.70 26.67 -24.53
N SER A 465 -18.75 27.16 -23.86
CA SER A 465 -19.14 28.57 -23.84
C SER A 465 -19.25 29.20 -22.44
N VAL A 466 -18.36 28.85 -21.51
CA VAL A 466 -18.20 29.60 -20.26
C VAL A 466 -17.42 30.90 -20.56
N ARG A 467 -18.10 31.95 -21.00
CA ARG A 467 -17.50 33.29 -21.19
C ARG A 467 -17.17 33.93 -19.84
N ASP A 468 -15.95 34.46 -19.72
CA ASP A 468 -15.46 35.45 -18.72
C ASP A 468 -16.07 35.37 -17.31
N ARG A 469 -16.07 34.19 -16.69
CA ARG A 469 -16.28 34.07 -15.24
C ARG A 469 -14.96 33.73 -14.56
N ALA A 470 -14.65 34.46 -13.48
CA ALA A 470 -13.53 34.12 -12.61
C ALA A 470 -13.68 32.66 -12.14
N VAL A 471 -12.57 31.91 -12.16
CA VAL A 471 -12.53 30.53 -11.64
C VAL A 471 -13.00 30.57 -10.18
N PRO A 472 -14.09 29.88 -9.80
CA PRO A 472 -14.49 29.83 -8.41
C PRO A 472 -13.38 29.16 -7.60
N SER A 473 -12.96 29.77 -6.48
CA SER A 473 -12.07 29.09 -5.53
C SER A 473 -12.88 28.08 -4.73
N LEU A 474 -12.32 26.89 -4.54
CA LEU A 474 -12.92 25.87 -3.69
C LEU A 474 -12.94 26.36 -2.23
N ASP A 475 -14.14 26.64 -1.72
CA ASP A 475 -14.37 26.98 -0.31
C ASP A 475 -14.61 25.69 0.48
N ILE A 476 -13.53 25.01 0.88
CA ILE A 476 -13.65 23.83 1.73
C ILE A 476 -13.92 24.29 3.17
N ALA A 477 -15.18 24.22 3.58
CA ALA A 477 -15.57 24.43 4.98
C ALA A 477 -14.66 23.61 5.93
N GLY A 478 -14.03 24.28 6.89
CA GLY A 478 -13.19 23.63 7.92
C GLY A 478 -11.68 23.63 7.66
N GLY A 479 -11.18 24.23 6.58
CA GLY A 479 -9.73 24.36 6.36
C GLY A 479 -9.03 23.03 6.01
N SER A 480 -9.76 22.07 5.44
CA SER A 480 -9.22 20.75 5.09
C SER A 480 -8.08 20.87 4.08
N SER A 481 -7.01 20.11 4.31
CA SER A 481 -5.93 19.91 3.35
C SER A 481 -6.37 18.97 2.22
N VAL A 482 -5.67 18.99 1.09
CA VAL A 482 -5.84 18.02 0.01
C VAL A 482 -4.49 17.39 -0.33
N ASN A 483 -4.52 16.17 -0.88
CA ASN A 483 -3.37 15.59 -1.57
C ASN A 483 -3.64 15.68 -3.08
N PHE A 484 -2.77 16.35 -3.84
CA PHE A 484 -2.86 16.31 -5.30
C PHE A 484 -2.40 14.96 -5.84
N SER A 485 -3.09 14.46 -6.86
CA SER A 485 -2.66 13.25 -7.57
C SER A 485 -1.37 13.55 -8.35
N PRO A 486 -0.32 12.74 -8.19
CA PRO A 486 0.93 12.95 -8.91
C PRO A 486 0.81 12.75 -10.43
N GLU A 487 -0.19 12.01 -10.93
CA GLU A 487 -0.35 11.68 -12.35
C GLU A 487 -0.51 12.93 -13.23
N TRP A 488 -1.32 13.91 -12.81
CA TRP A 488 -1.50 15.14 -13.59
C TRP A 488 -0.43 16.19 -13.33
N VAL A 489 0.20 16.14 -12.15
CA VAL A 489 1.26 17.07 -11.73
C VAL A 489 2.61 16.71 -12.35
N ARG A 490 2.94 15.41 -12.44
CA ARG A 490 4.22 14.90 -12.93
C ARG A 490 4.16 14.51 -14.41
N ASP A 491 3.18 13.72 -14.80
CA ASP A 491 3.11 13.15 -16.16
C ASP A 491 2.44 14.11 -17.16
N ARG A 492 2.06 15.31 -16.70
CA ARG A 492 1.53 16.41 -17.52
C ARG A 492 0.37 15.99 -18.44
N ILE A 493 -0.43 15.02 -18.00
CA ILE A 493 -1.54 14.41 -18.77
C ILE A 493 -2.61 15.46 -19.15
N LEU A 494 -2.80 16.48 -18.31
CA LEU A 494 -3.68 17.62 -18.56
C LEU A 494 -2.95 18.75 -19.30
N SER A 495 -3.64 19.50 -20.15
CA SER A 495 -3.06 20.69 -20.82
C SER A 495 -2.61 21.75 -19.82
N ARG A 496 -1.61 22.57 -20.18
CA ARG A 496 -1.12 23.68 -19.33
C ARG A 496 -2.26 24.57 -18.84
N GLN A 497 -3.17 24.95 -19.72
CA GLN A 497 -4.31 25.80 -19.37
C GLN A 497 -5.24 25.12 -18.35
N ALA A 498 -5.51 23.82 -18.50
CA ALA A 498 -6.31 23.09 -17.52
C ALA A 498 -5.60 23.00 -16.16
N ARG A 499 -4.29 22.78 -16.15
CA ARG A 499 -3.49 22.76 -14.91
C ARG A 499 -3.52 24.11 -14.19
N GLU A 500 -3.32 25.21 -14.91
CA GLU A 500 -3.36 26.57 -14.35
C GLU A 500 -4.74 26.88 -13.73
N GLU A 501 -5.83 26.53 -14.41
CA GLU A 501 -7.19 26.72 -13.87
C GLU A 501 -7.47 25.87 -12.64
N ILE A 502 -7.06 24.60 -12.67
CA ILE A 502 -7.22 23.69 -11.53
C ILE A 502 -6.46 24.22 -10.31
N ILE A 503 -5.24 24.71 -10.48
CA ILE A 503 -4.49 25.33 -9.37
C ILE A 503 -5.20 26.60 -8.89
N GLY A 504 -5.80 27.38 -9.79
CA GLY A 504 -6.66 28.51 -9.41
C GLY A 504 -7.82 28.08 -8.52
N TYR A 505 -8.50 26.98 -8.89
CA TYR A 505 -9.58 26.37 -8.11
C TYR A 505 -9.12 25.94 -6.71
N PHE A 506 -7.91 25.39 -6.57
CA PHE A 506 -7.34 24.97 -5.29
C PHE A 506 -6.42 26.02 -4.61
N SER A 507 -6.42 27.28 -5.04
CA SER A 507 -5.47 28.30 -4.56
C SER A 507 -5.53 28.60 -3.05
N ASN A 508 -6.63 28.24 -2.39
CA ASN A 508 -6.88 28.46 -0.97
C ASN A 508 -6.64 27.22 -0.09
N VAL A 509 -6.21 26.08 -0.66
CA VAL A 509 -5.94 24.88 0.15
C VAL A 509 -4.77 25.10 1.12
N LYS A 510 -4.86 24.44 2.28
CA LYS A 510 -3.81 24.50 3.31
C LYS A 510 -2.51 23.90 2.76
N SER A 511 -1.40 24.63 2.92
CA SER A 511 -0.05 24.17 2.58
C SER A 511 0.58 23.40 3.73
N ASP A 512 1.37 22.37 3.44
CA ASP A 512 2.14 21.61 4.44
C ASP A 512 3.30 22.44 5.01
N TRP A 513 3.81 23.39 4.22
CA TRP A 513 4.78 24.39 4.66
C TRP A 513 4.62 25.70 3.90
N ARG A 514 4.93 26.81 4.55
CA ARG A 514 4.93 28.14 3.94
C ARG A 514 6.13 28.97 4.42
N SER A 515 6.67 29.80 3.54
CA SER A 515 7.74 30.75 3.86
C SER A 515 7.49 32.06 3.11
N GLN A 516 7.82 33.18 3.73
CA GLN A 516 8.08 34.41 2.98
C GLN A 516 9.30 34.20 2.10
N ALA A 517 9.29 34.85 0.94
CA ALA A 517 10.35 34.84 -0.03
C ALA A 517 10.73 36.27 -0.39
N ARG A 518 12.03 36.53 -0.54
CA ARG A 518 12.57 37.81 -1.00
C ARG A 518 13.05 37.68 -2.42
N LEU A 519 12.52 38.50 -3.31
CA LEU A 519 13.00 38.58 -4.68
C LEU A 519 14.43 39.16 -4.69
N VAL A 520 15.37 38.46 -5.31
CA VAL A 520 16.79 38.88 -5.36
C VAL A 520 17.29 39.17 -6.77
N GLY A 521 16.55 38.78 -7.79
CA GLY A 521 16.90 39.12 -9.17
C GLY A 521 15.82 38.71 -10.16
N ILE A 522 15.65 39.53 -11.19
CA ILE A 522 14.84 39.25 -12.38
C ILE A 522 15.75 39.44 -13.60
N GLY A 523 15.68 38.53 -14.56
CA GLY A 523 16.40 38.68 -15.84
C GLY A 523 15.67 37.95 -16.96
N GLY A 524 15.15 38.68 -17.95
CA GLY A 524 14.43 38.08 -19.08
C GLY A 524 13.26 37.21 -18.63
N VAL A 525 13.36 35.90 -18.83
CA VAL A 525 12.34 34.89 -18.48
C VAL A 525 12.61 34.18 -17.15
N GLN A 526 13.58 34.63 -16.36
CA GLN A 526 13.95 34.01 -15.10
C GLN A 526 13.89 34.98 -13.93
N PHE A 527 13.57 34.46 -12.75
CA PHE A 527 13.65 35.20 -11.50
C PHE A 527 14.14 34.30 -10.38
N THR A 528 14.78 34.89 -9.37
CA THR A 528 15.32 34.17 -8.22
C THR A 528 14.79 34.76 -6.93
N VAL A 529 14.38 33.89 -6.01
CA VAL A 529 13.93 34.26 -4.67
C VAL A 529 14.78 33.57 -3.60
N LEU A 530 14.94 34.24 -2.46
CA LEU A 530 15.50 33.67 -1.24
C LEU A 530 14.37 33.34 -0.26
N ALA A 531 14.32 32.10 0.23
CA ALA A 531 13.30 31.63 1.16
C ALA A 531 13.83 30.51 2.07
N LEU A 532 13.02 30.11 3.06
CA LEU A 532 13.20 28.82 3.74
C LEU A 532 12.36 27.77 3.01
N ALA A 533 12.99 26.66 2.61
CA ALA A 533 12.31 25.56 1.94
C ALA A 533 12.84 24.19 2.41
N PRO A 534 12.08 23.09 2.26
CA PRO A 534 12.50 21.78 2.71
C PRO A 534 13.84 21.34 2.10
N SER A 535 14.71 20.74 2.91
CA SER A 535 16.06 20.34 2.46
C SER A 535 16.08 19.34 1.31
N PHE A 536 15.01 18.56 1.11
CA PHE A 536 14.90 17.62 0.00
C PHE A 536 14.83 18.30 -1.38
N LEU A 537 14.47 19.59 -1.45
CA LEU A 537 14.50 20.33 -2.71
C LEU A 537 15.92 20.60 -3.20
N VAL A 538 16.92 20.52 -2.31
CA VAL A 538 18.33 20.67 -2.67
C VAL A 538 18.79 19.42 -3.41
N GLY A 539 19.35 19.63 -4.61
CA GLY A 539 19.82 18.53 -5.47
C GLY A 539 18.81 18.04 -6.50
N LEU A 540 17.61 18.63 -6.57
CA LEU A 540 16.59 18.44 -7.63
C LEU A 540 16.39 16.98 -8.11
N GLN A 541 16.42 16.00 -7.19
CA GLN A 541 16.26 14.59 -7.58
C GLN A 541 14.80 14.17 -7.80
N SER A 542 13.84 15.02 -7.45
CA SER A 542 12.40 14.74 -7.55
C SER A 542 11.68 15.78 -8.43
N PRO A 543 10.75 15.36 -9.31
CA PRO A 543 9.96 16.27 -10.13
C PRO A 543 9.11 17.18 -9.22
N THR A 544 9.28 18.50 -9.37
CA THR A 544 8.54 19.52 -8.61
C THR A 544 7.87 20.46 -9.59
N SER A 545 6.55 20.57 -9.51
CA SER A 545 5.76 21.49 -10.32
C SER A 545 5.56 22.80 -9.56
N ALA A 546 5.69 23.93 -10.25
CA ALA A 546 5.64 25.24 -9.64
C ALA A 546 4.62 26.13 -10.37
N PHE A 547 3.85 26.90 -9.60
CA PHE A 547 2.82 27.78 -10.14
C PHE A 547 2.92 29.15 -9.48
N LEU A 548 3.01 30.19 -10.28
CA LEU A 548 2.90 31.57 -9.85
C LEU A 548 1.41 31.95 -9.76
N VAL A 549 0.95 32.23 -8.54
CA VAL A 549 -0.41 32.67 -8.24
C VAL A 549 -0.37 34.16 -7.91
N ARG A 550 -0.88 34.99 -8.83
CA ARG A 550 -0.90 36.46 -8.68
C ARG A 550 -2.06 36.91 -7.79
N ALA A 551 -1.98 38.14 -7.27
CA ALA A 551 -3.03 38.75 -6.46
C ALA A 551 -4.38 38.89 -7.20
N THR A 552 -4.37 38.92 -8.53
CA THR A 552 -5.56 38.89 -9.40
C THR A 552 -6.19 37.50 -9.54
N ASN A 553 -5.71 36.50 -8.79
CA ASN A 553 -6.00 35.07 -8.93
C ASN A 553 -5.65 34.47 -10.30
N SER A 554 -4.90 35.19 -11.15
CA SER A 554 -4.31 34.57 -12.34
C SER A 554 -3.22 33.60 -11.92
N VAL A 555 -3.28 32.37 -12.43
CA VAL A 555 -2.26 31.34 -12.19
C VAL A 555 -1.45 31.12 -13.46
N ARG A 556 -0.14 30.99 -13.31
CA ARG A 556 0.77 30.63 -14.40
C ARG A 556 1.72 29.53 -13.96
N GLU A 557 1.84 28.48 -14.78
CA GLU A 557 2.83 27.42 -14.55
C GLU A 557 4.24 27.96 -14.82
N ILE A 558 5.18 27.69 -13.92
CA ILE A 558 6.59 28.08 -13.99
C ILE A 558 7.47 26.85 -13.72
N ARG A 559 8.73 26.90 -14.13
CA ARG A 559 9.68 25.80 -13.91
C ARG A 559 10.70 26.15 -12.84
N LEU A 560 10.78 25.36 -11.78
CA LEU A 560 11.90 25.43 -10.83
C LEU A 560 13.16 24.87 -11.51
N SER A 561 14.12 25.73 -11.83
CA SER A 561 15.33 25.36 -12.58
C SER A 561 16.53 25.07 -11.70
N ASN A 562 16.63 25.73 -10.55
CA ASN A 562 17.77 25.58 -9.65
C ASN A 562 17.39 25.80 -8.18
N VAL A 563 18.05 25.06 -7.28
CA VAL A 563 17.92 25.19 -5.83
C VAL A 563 19.32 25.14 -5.21
N ILE A 564 19.74 26.24 -4.59
CA ILE A 564 21.06 26.35 -3.97
C ILE A 564 20.87 26.57 -2.46
N SER A 565 21.44 25.68 -1.64
CA SER A 565 21.51 25.88 -0.19
C SER A 565 22.39 27.09 0.12
N THR A 566 21.94 27.95 1.02
CA THR A 566 22.69 29.12 1.47
C THR A 566 23.07 28.96 2.94
N ALA A 567 24.29 29.36 3.30
CA ALA A 567 24.77 29.25 4.69
C ALA A 567 24.26 30.38 5.60
N ARG A 568 23.63 31.41 5.04
CA ARG A 568 23.24 32.62 5.78
C ARG A 568 21.84 32.44 6.41
N PRO A 569 21.65 32.81 7.68
CA PRO A 569 20.33 32.89 8.26
C PRO A 569 19.48 33.91 7.49
N LEU A 570 18.26 33.51 7.14
CA LEU A 570 17.30 34.30 6.40
C LEU A 570 16.18 34.72 7.38
N PRO A 571 16.07 36.01 7.74
CA PRO A 571 15.02 36.50 8.63
C PRO A 571 13.72 36.66 7.83
N VAL A 572 13.07 35.53 7.56
CA VAL A 572 11.79 35.44 6.86
C VAL A 572 10.79 34.68 7.73
N GLU A 573 9.52 35.10 7.69
CA GLU A 573 8.48 34.36 8.39
C GLU A 573 8.21 33.02 7.69
N TYR A 574 7.99 31.97 8.46
CA TYR A 574 7.64 30.66 7.94
C TYR A 574 6.72 29.91 8.90
N LYS A 575 6.02 28.91 8.37
CA LYS A 575 5.24 27.96 9.17
C LYS A 575 5.38 26.58 8.55
N VAL A 576 5.55 25.58 9.38
CA VAL A 576 5.59 24.18 8.97
C VAL A 576 4.45 23.45 9.68
N GLU A 577 3.53 22.87 8.93
CA GLU A 577 2.43 22.05 9.48
C GLU A 577 2.87 20.60 9.72
N ARG A 578 3.96 20.19 9.06
CA ARG A 578 4.55 18.84 9.13
C ARG A 578 5.88 18.83 9.93
N PRO A 579 5.91 18.28 11.15
CA PRO A 579 7.09 18.33 12.02
C PRO A 579 8.37 17.71 11.42
N ASP A 580 8.20 16.78 10.48
CA ASP A 580 9.30 16.09 9.80
C ASP A 580 9.99 16.94 8.70
N LEU A 581 9.37 18.06 8.28
CA LEU A 581 9.95 18.96 7.29
C LEU A 581 10.97 19.90 7.92
N ARG A 582 12.25 19.64 7.65
CA ARG A 582 13.32 20.58 7.98
C ARG A 582 13.46 21.63 6.87
N LEU A 583 13.05 22.86 7.15
CA LEU A 583 13.31 23.98 6.26
C LEU A 583 14.75 24.47 6.42
N ILE A 584 15.40 24.77 5.29
CA ILE A 584 16.73 25.35 5.24
C ILE A 584 16.75 26.59 4.34
N PRO A 585 17.67 27.54 4.56
CA PRO A 585 17.82 28.71 3.71
C PRO A 585 18.25 28.34 2.28
N VAL A 586 17.45 28.70 1.28
CA VAL A 586 17.71 28.37 -0.13
C VAL A 586 17.52 29.57 -1.06
N GLY A 587 18.29 29.59 -2.14
CA GLY A 587 17.99 30.36 -3.34
C GLY A 587 17.27 29.47 -4.36
N LEU A 588 16.10 29.90 -4.80
CA LEU A 588 15.23 29.19 -5.75
C LEU A 588 15.14 30.02 -7.03
N THR A 589 15.58 29.45 -8.15
CA THR A 589 15.49 30.09 -9.47
C THR A 589 14.37 29.45 -10.28
N PHE A 590 13.53 30.30 -10.86
CA PHE A 590 12.37 29.92 -11.66
C PHE A 590 12.46 30.46 -13.08
N LEU A 591 11.93 29.70 -14.04
CA LEU A 591 11.76 30.10 -15.44
C LEU A 591 10.27 30.24 -15.76
N THR A 592 9.88 31.29 -16.50
CA THR A 592 8.49 31.51 -16.94
C THR A 592 8.11 30.70 -18.18
N SER A 593 9.08 30.34 -19.01
CA SER A 593 8.87 29.43 -20.15
C SER A 593 8.92 27.97 -19.71
N THR A 594 7.97 27.17 -20.20
CA THR A 594 7.88 25.72 -19.97
C THR A 594 8.34 24.90 -21.17
N SER A 595 8.92 25.49 -22.23
CA SER A 595 9.34 24.74 -23.43
C SER A 595 10.49 23.76 -23.11
N ASP A 596 10.32 22.49 -23.49
CA ASP A 596 11.34 21.44 -23.30
C ASP A 596 12.47 21.50 -24.36
N THR A 597 12.30 22.33 -25.39
CA THR A 597 13.31 22.56 -26.43
C THR A 597 14.24 23.70 -26.03
N ALA A 598 15.46 23.32 -25.60
CA ALA A 598 16.60 24.22 -25.58
C ALA A 598 16.92 24.63 -27.03
N GLY A 599 16.29 25.68 -27.55
CA GLY A 599 16.60 26.17 -28.90
C GLY A 599 15.58 27.09 -29.59
N ASP A 600 14.34 27.21 -29.10
CA ASP A 600 13.37 28.10 -29.76
C ASP A 600 13.38 29.51 -29.15
N LEU A 601 13.85 30.50 -29.91
CA LEU A 601 14.03 31.90 -29.51
C LEU A 601 12.72 32.72 -29.57
N SER A 602 11.61 32.10 -29.94
CA SER A 602 10.29 32.75 -29.97
C SER A 602 9.55 32.61 -28.64
N ILE A 603 10.00 33.37 -27.63
CA ILE A 603 9.26 33.50 -26.36
C ILE A 603 8.01 34.35 -26.63
N PRO A 604 6.78 33.87 -26.34
CA PRO A 604 5.56 34.67 -26.46
C PRO A 604 5.67 35.96 -25.65
N ASP A 605 5.19 37.10 -26.16
CA ASP A 605 5.26 38.39 -25.45
C ASP A 605 4.58 38.34 -24.07
N GLU A 606 3.58 37.46 -23.91
CA GLU A 606 2.92 37.19 -22.62
C GLU A 606 3.85 36.65 -21.53
N ASP A 607 4.99 36.03 -21.88
CA ASP A 607 5.96 35.44 -20.93
C ASP A 607 7.09 36.42 -20.53
N ARG A 608 7.09 37.64 -21.09
CA ARG A 608 8.09 38.69 -20.82
C ARG A 608 7.71 39.63 -19.66
N ASP A 609 6.42 39.70 -19.31
CA ASP A 609 5.92 40.58 -18.26
C ASP A 609 5.97 39.88 -16.89
N LEU A 610 6.99 40.23 -16.09
CA LEU A 610 7.30 39.64 -14.79
C LEU A 610 6.89 40.60 -13.66
N ASP A 611 5.59 40.89 -13.55
CA ASP A 611 5.05 41.41 -12.28
C ASP A 611 4.90 40.24 -11.30
N VAL A 612 5.86 40.16 -10.37
CA VAL A 612 5.96 39.11 -9.35
C VAL A 612 5.71 39.66 -7.94
N GLY A 613 5.52 40.98 -7.80
CA GLY A 613 5.23 41.64 -6.53
C GLY A 613 3.90 41.15 -5.96
N GLY A 614 3.87 40.85 -4.65
CA GLY A 614 2.65 40.44 -3.95
C GLY A 614 2.07 39.10 -4.40
N SER A 615 2.81 38.34 -5.22
CA SER A 615 2.43 37.03 -5.72
C SER A 615 2.86 35.91 -4.77
N SER A 616 2.23 34.75 -4.90
CA SER A 616 2.65 33.53 -4.20
C SER A 616 3.07 32.44 -5.18
N ILE A 617 4.11 31.69 -4.84
CA ILE A 617 4.53 30.51 -5.60
C ILE A 617 4.00 29.27 -4.86
N MET A 618 3.19 28.47 -5.56
CA MET A 618 2.74 27.18 -5.08
C MET A 618 3.68 26.11 -5.64
N LEU A 619 4.31 25.34 -4.74
CA LEU A 619 5.23 24.25 -5.08
C LEU A 619 4.54 22.92 -4.77
N LEU A 620 4.45 22.06 -5.78
CA LEU A 620 3.90 20.71 -5.66
C LEU A 620 5.02 19.70 -5.84
N SER A 621 5.34 18.98 -4.78
CA SER A 621 6.37 17.94 -4.78
C SER A 621 5.79 16.67 -4.18
N ASP A 622 5.53 15.69 -5.04
CA ASP A 622 4.84 14.44 -4.72
C ASP A 622 3.45 14.69 -4.08
N TYR A 623 3.33 14.56 -2.76
CA TYR A 623 2.11 14.79 -1.98
C TYR A 623 2.19 16.06 -1.12
N LEU A 624 3.28 16.84 -1.22
CA LEU A 624 3.51 18.03 -0.43
C LEU A 624 3.11 19.30 -1.18
N ILE A 625 2.39 20.18 -0.48
CA ILE A 625 2.00 21.50 -0.95
C ILE A 625 2.83 22.55 -0.20
N GLY A 626 3.75 23.20 -0.91
CA GLY A 626 4.52 24.34 -0.42
C GLY A 626 3.96 25.67 -0.90
N ARG A 627 4.04 26.72 -0.07
CA ARG A 627 3.69 28.08 -0.48
C ARG A 627 4.79 29.08 -0.14
N LEU A 628 5.26 29.81 -1.14
CA LEU A 628 6.18 30.92 -0.96
C LEU A 628 5.44 32.23 -1.22
N THR A 629 5.40 33.14 -0.25
CA THR A 629 4.80 34.45 -0.46
C THR A 629 5.90 35.46 -0.74
N ILE A 630 5.90 36.05 -1.93
CA ILE A 630 6.90 37.05 -2.32
C ILE A 630 6.49 38.36 -1.66
N ALA A 631 7.34 38.86 -0.75
CA ALA A 631 7.12 40.15 -0.13
C ALA A 631 7.21 41.27 -1.18
N ASN A 632 6.36 42.30 -1.03
CA ASN A 632 6.42 43.52 -1.83
C ASN A 632 7.71 44.29 -1.62
#